data_AF-A0A225MAS1-F1
#
_entry.id   AF-A0A225MAS1-F1
#
_cell.length_a   1.000
_cell.length_b   1.000
_cell.length_c   1.000
_cell.angle_alpha   90.00
_cell.angle_beta   90.00
_cell.angle_gamma   90.00
#
_symmetry.space_group_name_H-M   'P 1'
#
loop_
_entity.id
_entity.type
_entity.pdbx_description
1 polymer ?
#
loop_
_entity_poly.entity_id
_entity_poly.type
_entity_poly.pdbx_seq_one_letter_code
_entity_poly.pdbx_strand_id
1 'polypeptide(L)' 'MPENLLTDLKVRSAKPTDRDWKLSDGGGLFLLVKPAGGKLWRWNRVLQNEWTERPFPFLDRAVVP' A
#
# COMPACT_ATOMS: atom_id res chain seq x y z
N MET A 1 -20.91 6.34 -5.49
CA MET A 1 -20.08 7.10 -6.47
C MET A 1 -18.85 6.25 -6.73
N PRO A 2 -18.41 6.00 -7.98
CA PRO A 2 -17.28 5.10 -8.19
C PRO A 2 -16.00 5.70 -7.59
N GLU A 3 -15.51 5.07 -6.56
CA GLU A 3 -14.30 5.44 -5.84
C GLU A 3 -13.11 5.01 -6.70
N ASN A 4 -12.41 5.95 -7.33
CA ASN A 4 -11.10 5.76 -7.98
C ASN A 4 -10.89 4.43 -8.76
N LEU A 5 -11.85 4.01 -9.58
CA LEU A 5 -11.65 2.86 -10.48
C LEU A 5 -10.64 3.20 -11.58
N LEU A 6 -9.66 2.34 -11.77
CA LEU A 6 -8.77 2.34 -12.91
C LEU A 6 -9.48 1.78 -14.13
N THR A 7 -9.21 2.41 -15.26
CA THR A 7 -9.65 1.91 -16.57
C THR A 7 -8.48 1.18 -17.23
N ASP A 8 -8.79 0.25 -18.14
CA ASP A 8 -7.77 -0.44 -18.94
C ASP A 8 -6.81 0.54 -19.62
N LEU A 9 -7.31 1.68 -20.12
CA LEU A 9 -6.49 2.73 -20.71
C LEU A 9 -5.48 3.33 -19.71
N LYS A 10 -5.90 3.61 -18.46
CA LYS A 10 -5.00 4.12 -17.41
C LYS A 10 -3.95 3.10 -17.02
N VAL A 11 -4.31 1.82 -16.94
CA VAL A 11 -3.37 0.73 -16.63
C VAL A 11 -2.33 0.59 -17.73
N ARG A 12 -2.74 0.64 -19.00
CA ARG A 12 -1.83 0.55 -20.15
C ARG A 12 -0.92 1.75 -20.26
N SER A 13 -1.42 2.96 -20.04
CA SER A 13 -0.65 4.20 -20.15
C SER A 13 0.31 4.45 -18.98
N ALA A 14 0.17 3.74 -17.86
CA ALA A 14 1.08 3.86 -16.72
C ALA A 14 2.52 3.55 -17.11
N LYS A 15 3.44 4.50 -16.88
CA LYS A 15 4.85 4.40 -17.25
C LYS A 15 5.74 4.11 -16.04
N PRO A 16 6.82 3.33 -16.21
CA PRO A 16 7.86 3.21 -15.20
C PRO A 16 8.45 4.58 -14.83
N THR A 17 8.83 4.72 -13.58
CA THR A 17 9.60 5.85 -13.07
C THR A 17 10.93 5.34 -12.48
N ASP A 18 11.73 6.24 -11.93
CA ASP A 18 12.99 5.93 -11.21
C ASP A 18 12.79 5.04 -9.98
N ARG A 19 11.59 5.08 -9.40
CA ARG A 19 11.17 4.25 -8.26
C ARG A 19 9.83 3.56 -8.49
N ASP A 20 9.53 2.61 -7.61
CA ASP A 20 8.21 1.99 -7.52
C ASP A 20 7.13 3.03 -7.21
N TRP A 21 6.00 2.96 -7.92
CA TRP A 21 4.83 3.80 -7.63
C TRP A 21 3.51 3.05 -7.81
N LYS A 22 2.46 3.57 -7.18
CA LYS A 22 1.16 2.90 -7.03
C LYS A 22 0.05 3.68 -7.72
N LEU A 23 -0.81 2.97 -8.47
CA LEU A 23 -2.11 3.48 -8.92
C LEU A 23 -3.21 2.75 -8.16
N SER A 24 -3.93 3.45 -7.31
CA SER A 24 -5.03 2.85 -6.55
C SER A 24 -6.26 2.62 -7.42
N ASP A 25 -6.89 1.47 -7.25
CA ASP A 25 -8.15 1.04 -7.90
C ASP A 25 -9.35 1.04 -6.94
N GLY A 26 -9.12 1.39 -5.67
CA GLY A 26 -10.12 1.35 -4.60
C GLY A 26 -10.02 0.08 -3.74
N GLY A 27 -10.65 0.10 -2.55
CA GLY A 27 -10.73 -1.07 -1.65
C GLY A 27 -9.39 -1.63 -1.17
N GLY A 28 -8.29 -0.89 -1.31
CA GLY A 28 -6.93 -1.35 -1.03
C GLY A 28 -6.25 -2.08 -2.20
N LEU A 29 -6.92 -2.27 -3.34
CA LEU A 29 -6.30 -2.75 -4.58
C LEU A 29 -5.53 -1.61 -5.26
N PHE A 30 -4.33 -1.92 -5.74
CA PHE A 30 -3.53 -1.01 -6.55
C PHE A 30 -2.66 -1.74 -7.56
N LEU A 31 -2.32 -1.04 -8.64
CA LEU A 31 -1.30 -1.44 -9.59
C LEU A 31 0.06 -0.88 -9.14
N LEU A 32 1.02 -1.77 -8.90
CA LEU A 32 2.42 -1.42 -8.65
C LEU A 32 3.18 -1.39 -9.97
N VAL A 33 3.73 -0.23 -10.31
CA VAL A 33 4.57 -0.05 -11.50
C VAL A 33 6.03 0.00 -11.05
N LYS A 34 6.83 -0.94 -11.56
CA LYS A 34 8.26 -1.08 -11.27
C LYS A 34 9.10 -0.28 -12.27
N PRO A 35 10.27 0.24 -11.87
CA PRO A 35 11.23 0.86 -12.79
C PRO A 35 11.63 -0.04 -13.96
N ALA A 36 11.70 -1.36 -13.72
CA ALA A 36 12.02 -2.37 -14.74
C ALA A 36 10.92 -2.60 -15.80
N GLY A 37 9.81 -1.84 -15.80
CA GLY A 37 8.72 -2.01 -16.75
C GLY A 37 7.58 -2.92 -16.27
N GLY A 38 7.82 -3.71 -15.23
CA GLY A 38 6.83 -4.63 -14.68
C GLY A 38 5.63 -3.91 -14.05
N LYS A 39 4.43 -4.43 -14.31
CA LYS A 39 3.17 -3.97 -13.69
C LYS A 39 2.55 -5.14 -12.91
N LEU A 40 2.25 -4.93 -11.64
CA LEU A 40 1.78 -5.98 -10.73
C LEU A 40 0.55 -5.52 -9.97
N TRP A 41 -0.52 -6.30 -9.97
CA TRP A 41 -1.65 -6.06 -9.08
C TRP A 41 -1.33 -6.50 -7.65
N ARG A 42 -1.59 -5.62 -6.68
CA ARG A 42 -1.29 -5.85 -5.25
C ARG A 42 -2.43 -5.34 -4.38
N TRP A 43 -2.62 -5.99 -3.23
CA TRP A 43 -3.55 -5.54 -2.20
C TRP A 43 -2.76 -4.92 -1.04
N ASN A 44 -3.22 -3.78 -0.54
CA ASN A 44 -2.76 -3.23 0.71
C ASN A 44 -3.46 -3.98 1.85
N ARG A 45 -2.82 -5.01 2.38
CA ARG A 45 -3.35 -5.75 3.52
C ARG A 45 -2.79 -5.11 4.79
N VAL A 46 -3.62 -4.29 5.45
CA VAL A 46 -3.40 -3.98 6.86
C VAL A 46 -3.87 -5.20 7.63
N LEU A 47 -2.93 -6.00 8.13
CA LEU A 47 -3.27 -7.06 9.07
C LEU A 47 -3.68 -6.36 10.37
N GLN A 48 -4.92 -6.53 10.81
CA GLN A 48 -5.39 -6.02 12.09
C GLN A 48 -4.77 -6.88 13.18
N ASN A 49 -3.50 -6.61 13.49
CA ASN A 49 -2.91 -7.07 14.72
C ASN A 49 -3.43 -6.16 15.84
N GLU A 50 -3.88 -6.78 16.92
CA GLU A 50 -4.38 -6.18 18.17
C GLU A 50 -3.45 -5.11 18.81
N TRP A 51 -2.24 -4.95 18.26
CA TRP A 51 -1.28 -3.90 18.59
C TRP A 51 -1.56 -2.55 17.94
N THR A 52 -2.56 -2.45 17.03
CA THR A 52 -2.94 -1.18 16.38
C THR A 52 -4.07 -0.43 17.08
N GLU A 53 -4.80 -1.09 18.00
CA GLU A 53 -5.85 -0.44 18.81
C GLU A 53 -5.34 0.07 20.17
N ARG A 54 -4.11 -0.26 20.54
CA ARG A 54 -3.47 0.31 21.73
C ARG A 54 -2.64 1.52 21.28
N PRO A 55 -2.93 2.76 21.74
CA PRO A 55 -1.92 3.80 21.64
C PRO A 55 -0.64 3.26 22.29
N PHE A 56 0.52 3.63 21.78
CA PHE A 56 1.77 3.39 22.49
C PHE A 56 1.70 4.16 23.82
N PRO A 57 1.73 3.48 24.98
CA PRO A 57 2.55 4.06 26.04
C PRO A 57 3.34 3.01 26.81
N PHE A 58 4.06 2.08 26.19
CA PHE A 58 4.88 1.15 27.00
C PHE A 58 6.24 0.89 26.37
N LEU A 59 7.06 1.94 26.37
CA LEU A 59 8.50 1.80 26.36
C LEU A 59 9.11 2.39 27.65
N ASP A 60 8.56 2.02 28.81
CA ASP A 60 9.32 2.06 30.06
C ASP A 60 9.60 0.63 30.47
N ARG A 61 10.67 0.08 29.86
CA ARG A 61 11.38 -1.08 30.39
C ARG A 61 12.76 -0.61 30.85
N ALA A 62 12.76 0.17 31.91
CA ALA A 62 13.78 0.14 32.95
C ALA A 62 12.96 -0.10 34.23
N VAL A 63 13.16 -1.19 34.97
CA VAL A 63 14.31 -1.38 35.84
C VAL A 63 14.47 -2.89 36.07
N VAL A 64 15.68 -3.39 35.86
CA VAL A 64 16.25 -4.58 36.50
C VAL A 64 16.36 -4.24 38.00
N PRO A 65 15.81 -5.03 38.93
CA PRO A 65 16.05 -6.47 39.09
C PRO A 65 14.79 -7.36 39.15
#